data_AF-A0A3M1GJ86-F1
#
_entry.id   AF-A0A3M1GJ86-F1
#
_cell.length_a   1.000
_cell.length_b   1.000
_cell.length_c   1.000
_cell.angle_alpha   90.00
_cell.angle_beta   90.00
_cell.angle_gamma   90.00
#
_symmetry.space_group_name_H-M   'P 1'
#
loop_
_entity.id
_entity.type
_entity.pdbx_description
1 polymer ?
#
loop_
_entity_poly.entity_id
_entity_poly.type
_entity_poly.pdbx_seq_one_letter_code
_entity_poly.pdbx_strand_id
1 'polypeptide(L)'
;TRAVPNGRENEWGEPQLVSENVVSDLRIVKSMTIDDKIAFWRKVMRHARDRGVDVYFITWNICLNGAAHPVPPYYRTYANSIPDEQPGKYGITHDVHNPATIAYLRDAVKTFILTYPDLKGIGVTAGEHFPRGDDYDREKWLWETYGLGILDARAEQPARTIEFIHRFWNTGFENIMRHWADYPDPFAFSFKYARARLYSSPEVPFAAEHIASLKPRGLKSWWNLRNDDIFVHRWGDPDYVRAFIARFDRDVTAGYYVGSDGYVWGREFVSRQSRVPRQLEIEKHWFAFMLWGRLGYDIDLGRDEILAAIRRHIPEADPAQLLEAWQAASKIIPLVNRFYWRDWDHMWSVENSQSHTEGYLGIEAFARGRTLEGSGLLSVSDYVGTLQRGEAPAGISPLQVADEIDELAETALAAADRIAGSGYELDRTLADIRGMSYLGQYYADKIRAAVALALYQATGDEAHHRAAVDHASASYEHCTRYADHSQARYFPQMLARTGRFDWSVMLMEARADVARLRHLHR
;
A
#
# COMPACT_ATOMS: atom_id res chain seq x y z
N THR A 1 -27.01 -12.57 -0.01
CA THR A 1 -26.98 -11.68 -1.19
C THR A 1 -25.68 -10.91 -1.18
N ARG A 2 -24.86 -11.03 -2.23
CA ARG A 2 -23.65 -10.22 -2.37
C ARG A 2 -24.08 -8.81 -2.80
N ALA A 3 -23.67 -7.79 -2.05
CA ALA A 3 -23.82 -6.42 -2.52
C ALA A 3 -22.92 -6.25 -3.74
N VAL A 4 -23.51 -5.86 -4.87
CA VAL A 4 -22.76 -5.47 -6.07
C VAL A 4 -22.56 -3.95 -5.94
N PRO A 5 -21.32 -3.46 -5.80
CA PRO A 5 -21.07 -2.02 -5.83
C PRO A 5 -21.54 -1.50 -7.18
N ASN A 6 -22.59 -0.69 -7.17
CA ASN A 6 -23.14 0.00 -8.34
C ASN A 6 -22.73 1.48 -8.38
N GLY A 7 -21.98 1.94 -7.37
CA GLY A 7 -21.47 3.30 -7.30
C GLY A 7 -20.41 3.57 -8.36
N ARG A 8 -20.31 4.83 -8.78
CA ARG A 8 -19.26 5.29 -9.69
C ARG A 8 -17.93 5.37 -8.95
N GLU A 9 -16.84 5.30 -9.69
CA GLU A 9 -15.51 5.50 -9.13
C GLU A 9 -15.43 6.88 -8.44
N ASN A 10 -14.85 6.93 -7.24
CA ASN A 10 -14.74 8.10 -6.36
C ASN A 10 -16.06 8.68 -5.83
N GLU A 11 -17.21 8.09 -6.12
CA GLU A 11 -18.50 8.62 -5.67
C GLU A 11 -18.61 8.69 -4.15
N TRP A 12 -17.92 7.79 -3.43
CA TRP A 12 -17.89 7.75 -1.96
C TRP A 12 -16.89 8.73 -1.34
N GLY A 13 -16.22 9.55 -2.16
CA GLY A 13 -15.19 10.48 -1.70
C GLY A 13 -13.92 9.78 -1.24
N GLU A 14 -13.01 10.56 -0.65
CA GLU A 14 -11.79 10.03 -0.04
C GLU A 14 -12.06 9.40 1.35
N PRO A 15 -11.34 8.34 1.73
CA PRO A 15 -11.70 7.46 2.85
C PRO A 15 -11.65 8.09 4.26
N GLN A 16 -11.11 9.30 4.40
CA GLN A 16 -10.95 9.98 5.69
C GLN A 16 -12.28 10.61 6.17
N LEU A 17 -13.18 10.97 5.26
CA LEU A 17 -14.49 11.55 5.58
C LEU A 17 -15.62 10.68 5.03
N VAL A 18 -16.76 10.72 5.70
CA VAL A 18 -17.96 10.01 5.24
C VAL A 18 -18.81 10.94 4.40
N SER A 19 -19.12 10.54 3.18
CA SER A 19 -19.96 11.31 2.26
C SER A 19 -21.47 11.05 2.46
N GLU A 20 -22.31 11.99 2.03
CA GLU A 20 -23.77 11.95 2.19
C GLU A 20 -24.40 10.68 1.60
N ASN A 21 -23.95 10.24 0.44
CA ASN A 21 -24.41 9.00 -0.19
C ASN A 21 -24.05 7.74 0.63
N VAL A 22 -22.91 7.71 1.32
CA VAL A 22 -22.59 6.60 2.22
C VAL A 22 -23.59 6.58 3.37
N VAL A 23 -23.90 7.75 3.95
CA VAL A 23 -24.84 7.86 5.07
C VAL A 23 -26.28 7.53 4.65
N SER A 24 -26.73 7.95 3.46
CA SER A 24 -28.08 7.68 2.96
C SER A 24 -28.35 6.20 2.71
N ASP A 25 -27.31 5.42 2.44
CA ASP A 25 -27.41 4.01 2.07
C ASP A 25 -26.98 3.04 3.19
N LEU A 26 -26.73 3.53 4.41
CA LEU A 26 -26.36 2.70 5.55
C LEU A 26 -27.46 1.69 5.90
N ARG A 27 -27.06 0.43 6.08
CA ARG A 27 -27.92 -0.63 6.61
C ARG A 27 -27.49 -1.01 8.01
N ILE A 28 -28.38 -0.78 8.98
CA ILE A 28 -28.14 -1.21 10.35
C ILE A 28 -28.31 -2.73 10.43
N VAL A 29 -27.19 -3.44 10.57
CA VAL A 29 -27.18 -4.90 10.74
C VAL A 29 -27.18 -5.34 12.20
N LYS A 30 -26.82 -4.43 13.12
CA LYS A 30 -26.83 -4.64 14.57
C LYS A 30 -26.90 -3.31 15.31
N SER A 31 -27.87 -3.18 16.22
CA SER A 31 -27.94 -2.05 17.15
C SER A 31 -27.15 -2.37 18.42
N MET A 32 -26.40 -1.39 18.92
CA MET A 32 -25.58 -1.49 20.14
C MET A 32 -25.62 -0.17 20.89
N THR A 33 -25.76 -0.21 22.21
CA THR A 33 -25.62 0.97 23.06
C THR A 33 -24.16 1.45 23.09
N ILE A 34 -23.89 2.64 23.63
CA ILE A 34 -22.50 3.10 23.82
C ILE A 34 -21.76 2.20 24.81
N ASP A 35 -22.42 1.74 25.88
CA ASP A 35 -21.85 0.84 26.87
C ASP A 35 -21.48 -0.52 26.25
N ASP A 36 -22.33 -1.07 25.37
CA ASP A 36 -22.01 -2.30 24.64
C ASP A 36 -20.76 -2.15 23.77
N LYS A 37 -20.59 -0.99 23.12
CA LYS A 37 -19.42 -0.68 22.28
C LYS A 37 -18.15 -0.56 23.14
N ILE A 38 -18.24 0.16 24.26
CA ILE A 38 -17.13 0.32 25.23
C ILE A 38 -16.74 -1.04 25.80
N ALA A 39 -17.70 -1.84 26.25
CA ALA A 39 -17.46 -3.17 26.80
C ALA A 39 -16.78 -4.10 25.78
N PHE A 40 -17.23 -4.05 24.52
CA PHE A 40 -16.62 -4.81 23.43
C PHE A 40 -15.15 -4.42 23.22
N TRP A 41 -14.84 -3.12 23.07
CA TRP A 41 -13.46 -2.67 22.82
C TRP A 41 -12.54 -2.87 24.02
N ARG A 42 -13.05 -2.72 25.25
CA ARG A 42 -12.31 -3.11 26.46
C ARG A 42 -11.96 -4.61 26.43
N LYS A 43 -12.87 -5.48 25.97
CA LYS A 43 -12.58 -6.91 25.81
C LYS A 43 -11.52 -7.17 24.75
N VAL A 44 -11.57 -6.46 23.62
CA VAL A 44 -10.57 -6.59 22.54
C VAL A 44 -9.18 -6.17 23.02
N MET A 45 -9.05 -4.97 23.61
CA MET A 45 -7.75 -4.47 24.09
C MET A 45 -7.19 -5.33 25.22
N ARG A 46 -8.04 -5.82 26.13
CA ARG A 46 -7.62 -6.78 27.16
C ARG A 46 -7.09 -8.08 26.55
N HIS A 47 -7.79 -8.62 25.56
CA HIS A 47 -7.38 -9.84 24.87
C HIS A 47 -6.03 -9.69 24.17
N ALA A 48 -5.77 -8.51 23.59
CA ALA A 48 -4.49 -8.14 22.98
C ALA A 48 -3.38 -8.04 24.03
N ARG A 49 -3.59 -7.28 25.10
CA ARG A 49 -2.65 -7.13 26.22
C ARG A 49 -2.28 -8.47 26.85
N ASP A 50 -3.26 -9.34 27.08
CA ASP A 50 -3.04 -10.69 27.65
C ASP A 50 -2.19 -11.60 26.73
N ARG A 51 -1.91 -11.16 25.50
CA ARG A 51 -1.04 -11.81 24.51
C ARG A 51 0.24 -11.02 24.20
N GLY A 52 0.52 -9.96 24.96
CA GLY A 52 1.66 -9.08 24.71
C GLY A 52 1.52 -8.23 23.45
N VAL A 53 0.29 -7.92 23.03
CA VAL A 53 0.02 -7.03 21.89
C VAL A 53 -0.44 -5.69 22.40
N ASP A 54 0.37 -4.67 22.16
CA ASP A 54 0.04 -3.28 22.43
C ASP A 54 -0.96 -2.73 21.40
N VAL A 55 -1.92 -1.95 21.86
CA VAL A 55 -2.95 -1.33 21.01
C VAL A 55 -2.74 0.17 20.94
N TYR A 56 -2.55 0.68 19.73
CA TYR A 56 -2.44 2.11 19.42
C TYR A 56 -3.63 2.57 18.59
N PHE A 57 -4.03 3.83 18.77
CA PHE A 57 -5.03 4.48 17.94
C PHE A 57 -4.42 5.68 17.19
N ILE A 58 -4.29 5.59 15.87
CA ILE A 58 -3.68 6.64 15.04
C ILE A 58 -4.75 7.21 14.10
N THR A 59 -4.87 8.54 14.04
CA THR A 59 -5.95 9.23 13.29
C THR A 59 -5.47 10.36 12.39
N TRP A 60 -6.33 10.76 11.46
CA TRP A 60 -6.20 11.92 10.56
C TRP A 60 -7.03 13.10 11.06
N ASN A 61 -6.71 14.29 10.56
CA ASN A 61 -7.28 15.57 10.99
C ASN A 61 -7.52 16.52 9.79
N ILE A 62 -8.55 17.37 9.83
CA ILE A 62 -9.64 17.45 10.81
C ILE A 62 -10.80 16.56 10.32
N CYS A 63 -11.01 15.40 10.95
CA CYS A 63 -11.98 14.40 10.51
C CYS A 63 -12.99 14.12 11.63
N LEU A 64 -14.19 14.71 11.56
CA LEU A 64 -15.17 14.72 12.66
C LEU A 64 -16.41 13.90 12.32
N ASN A 65 -16.18 12.75 11.70
CA ASN A 65 -17.21 11.83 11.25
C ASN A 65 -18.17 11.47 12.41
N GLY A 66 -19.46 11.72 12.20
CA GLY A 66 -20.53 11.45 13.17
C GLY A 66 -20.88 12.61 14.11
N ALA A 67 -20.05 13.65 14.16
CA ALA A 67 -20.32 14.91 14.87
C ALA A 67 -20.59 16.06 13.88
N ALA A 68 -19.70 16.27 12.91
CA ALA A 68 -19.91 17.21 11.81
C ALA A 68 -20.81 16.63 10.70
N HIS A 69 -21.23 17.46 9.76
CA HIS A 69 -22.05 17.02 8.63
C HIS A 69 -21.26 16.13 7.67
N PRO A 70 -21.89 15.11 7.06
CA PRO A 70 -21.26 14.35 5.97
C PRO A 70 -20.88 15.28 4.81
N VAL A 71 -19.81 14.94 4.10
CA VAL A 71 -19.36 15.72 2.94
C VAL A 71 -20.13 15.35 1.67
N PRO A 72 -20.19 16.21 0.64
CA PRO A 72 -20.81 15.84 -0.63
C PRO A 72 -20.16 14.60 -1.29
N PRO A 73 -20.86 13.86 -2.17
CA PRO A 73 -20.24 12.84 -3.00
C PRO A 73 -19.05 13.39 -3.81
N TYR A 74 -18.07 12.54 -4.13
CA TYR A 74 -16.83 12.92 -4.83
C TYR A 74 -15.92 13.93 -4.09
N TYR A 75 -16.20 14.21 -2.82
CA TYR A 75 -15.37 15.12 -2.02
C TYR A 75 -13.94 14.58 -1.83
N ARG A 76 -12.96 15.46 -2.00
CA ARG A 76 -11.53 15.17 -1.78
C ARG A 76 -11.09 15.88 -0.51
N THR A 77 -10.39 15.19 0.39
CA THR A 77 -9.96 15.79 1.65
C THR A 77 -8.76 16.70 1.47
N TYR A 78 -7.89 16.41 0.50
CA TYR A 78 -6.74 17.27 0.23
C TYR A 78 -7.16 18.64 -0.27
N ALA A 79 -6.63 19.66 0.41
CA ALA A 79 -6.60 21.04 -0.07
C ALA A 79 -7.96 21.74 -0.23
N ASN A 80 -9.02 21.16 0.31
CA ASN A 80 -10.34 21.78 0.32
C ASN A 80 -10.63 22.33 1.72
N SER A 81 -11.07 23.58 1.77
CA SER A 81 -11.92 24.07 2.87
C SER A 81 -13.36 23.81 2.47
N ILE A 82 -14.26 23.61 3.45
CA ILE A 82 -15.70 23.70 3.21
C ILE A 82 -16.09 25.13 3.59
N PRO A 83 -16.21 26.08 2.64
CA PRO A 83 -16.70 27.41 2.98
C PRO A 83 -18.13 27.28 3.52
N ASP A 84 -18.43 27.99 4.60
CA ASP A 84 -19.78 28.07 5.17
C ASP A 84 -20.40 26.73 5.60
N GLU A 85 -19.57 25.80 6.10
CA GLU A 85 -20.05 24.54 6.68
C GLU A 85 -21.08 24.81 7.79
N GLN A 86 -22.28 24.22 7.66
CA GLN A 86 -23.30 24.33 8.69
C GLN A 86 -22.87 23.57 9.96
N PRO A 87 -23.13 24.12 11.16
CA PRO A 87 -22.77 23.44 12.40
C PRO A 87 -23.48 22.09 12.54
N GLY A 88 -22.70 21.03 12.76
CA GLY A 88 -23.22 19.70 13.05
C GLY A 88 -23.74 19.59 14.49
N LYS A 89 -23.64 18.37 15.05
CA LYS A 89 -24.03 18.13 16.45
C LYS A 89 -23.20 19.02 17.38
N TYR A 90 -23.88 19.67 18.32
CA TYR A 90 -23.24 20.51 19.34
C TYR A 90 -22.40 21.68 18.77
N GLY A 91 -22.65 22.09 17.53
CA GLY A 91 -21.91 23.17 16.88
C GLY A 91 -20.57 22.76 16.27
N ILE A 92 -20.30 21.45 16.15
CA ILE A 92 -19.03 20.90 15.65
C ILE A 92 -19.00 20.97 14.11
N THR A 93 -17.90 21.47 13.56
CA THR A 93 -17.60 21.55 12.10
C THR A 93 -16.14 21.16 11.83
N HIS A 94 -15.78 20.95 10.57
CA HIS A 94 -14.40 20.69 10.14
C HIS A 94 -13.53 21.95 10.06
N ASP A 95 -14.06 23.12 10.40
CA ASP A 95 -13.30 24.37 10.45
C ASP A 95 -12.22 24.31 11.54
N VAL A 96 -10.98 24.60 11.13
CA VAL A 96 -9.80 24.64 12.01
C VAL A 96 -9.91 25.70 13.10
N HIS A 97 -10.68 26.75 12.88
CA HIS A 97 -10.87 27.84 13.85
C HIS A 97 -12.07 27.64 14.77
N ASN A 98 -12.87 26.58 14.60
CA ASN A 98 -14.07 26.38 15.42
C ASN A 98 -13.69 25.98 16.86
N PRO A 99 -13.96 26.83 17.87
CA PRO A 99 -13.60 26.53 19.26
C PRO A 99 -14.40 25.36 19.84
N ALA A 100 -15.63 25.11 19.37
CA ALA A 100 -16.43 23.96 19.79
C ALA A 100 -15.80 22.65 19.33
N THR A 101 -15.21 22.63 18.12
CA THR A 101 -14.47 21.48 17.60
C THR A 101 -13.21 21.19 18.42
N ILE A 102 -12.42 22.21 18.73
CA ILE A 102 -11.19 22.06 19.54
C ILE A 102 -11.53 21.52 20.93
N ALA A 103 -12.53 22.12 21.59
CA ALA A 103 -12.99 21.69 22.91
C ALA A 103 -13.54 20.26 22.89
N TYR A 104 -14.36 19.92 21.89
CA TYR A 104 -14.90 18.58 21.70
C TYR A 104 -13.79 17.54 21.56
N LEU A 105 -12.80 17.78 20.69
CA LEU A 105 -11.77 16.81 20.43
C LEU A 105 -10.82 16.63 21.62
N ARG A 106 -10.49 17.71 22.34
CA ARG A 106 -9.74 17.64 23.60
C ARG A 106 -10.44 16.78 24.64
N ASP A 107 -11.74 17.00 24.85
CA ASP A 107 -12.53 16.22 25.79
C ASP A 107 -12.74 14.77 25.32
N ALA A 108 -12.89 14.54 24.02
CA ALA A 108 -12.98 13.21 23.44
C ALA A 108 -11.68 12.41 23.64
N VAL A 109 -10.51 13.03 23.48
CA VAL A 109 -9.19 12.39 23.73
C VAL A 109 -9.04 12.03 25.20
N LYS A 110 -9.35 12.97 26.10
CA LYS A 110 -9.36 12.71 27.55
C LYS A 110 -10.27 11.53 27.89
N THR A 111 -11.52 11.60 27.44
CA THR A 111 -12.55 10.58 27.68
C THR A 111 -12.14 9.23 27.11
N PHE A 112 -11.54 9.19 25.93
CA PHE A 112 -11.04 7.97 25.29
C PHE A 112 -10.00 7.29 26.17
N ILE A 113 -8.99 8.03 26.64
CA ILE A 113 -7.93 7.49 27.50
C ILE A 113 -8.49 6.94 28.82
N LEU A 114 -9.35 7.70 29.49
CA LEU A 114 -9.98 7.28 30.75
C LEU A 114 -10.89 6.06 30.56
N THR A 115 -11.53 5.94 29.39
CA THR A 115 -12.44 4.84 29.07
C THR A 115 -11.70 3.54 28.79
N TYR A 116 -10.51 3.57 28.17
CA TYR A 116 -9.82 2.39 27.68
C TYR A 116 -8.46 2.16 28.38
N PRO A 117 -8.45 1.52 29.57
CA PRO A 117 -7.24 1.34 30.38
C PRO A 117 -6.18 0.40 29.78
N ASP A 118 -6.49 -0.27 28.66
CA ASP A 118 -5.57 -1.17 27.96
C ASP A 118 -5.04 -0.56 26.64
N LEU A 119 -5.34 0.72 26.39
CA LEU A 119 -4.79 1.50 25.27
C LEU A 119 -3.33 1.89 25.55
N LYS A 120 -2.40 1.44 24.73
CA LYS A 120 -0.97 1.74 24.91
C LYS A 120 -0.61 3.18 24.56
N GLY A 121 -1.17 3.68 23.47
CA GLY A 121 -0.82 4.99 22.94
C GLY A 121 -1.78 5.49 21.87
N ILE A 122 -1.58 6.75 21.48
CA ILE A 122 -2.30 7.39 20.39
C ILE A 122 -1.32 8.01 19.39
N GLY A 123 -1.80 8.32 18.20
CA GLY A 123 -1.02 9.04 17.21
C GLY A 123 -1.87 9.88 16.29
N VAL A 124 -1.22 10.83 15.64
CA VAL A 124 -1.89 11.81 14.78
C VAL A 124 -1.17 11.97 13.45
N THR A 125 -1.94 12.33 12.44
CA THR A 125 -1.46 12.94 11.19
C THR A 125 -1.89 14.41 11.18
N ALA A 126 -0.99 15.32 10.83
CA ALA A 126 -1.29 16.74 10.59
C ALA A 126 -1.97 16.97 9.23
N GLY A 127 -3.01 16.18 8.94
CA GLY A 127 -3.69 16.13 7.65
C GLY A 127 -4.64 14.93 7.58
N GLU A 128 -5.33 14.70 6.47
CA GLU A 128 -5.17 15.34 5.16
C GLU A 128 -6.25 16.40 4.86
N HIS A 129 -7.09 16.73 5.86
CA HIS A 129 -8.22 17.63 5.72
C HIS A 129 -8.01 18.99 6.42
N PHE A 130 -6.77 19.37 6.70
CA PHE A 130 -6.46 20.74 7.10
C PHE A 130 -6.52 21.67 5.86
N PRO A 131 -7.04 22.91 5.98
CA PRO A 131 -7.16 23.82 4.84
C PRO A 131 -5.80 24.19 4.22
N ARG A 132 -5.77 24.78 3.02
CA ARG A 132 -4.52 25.38 2.50
C ARG A 132 -4.31 26.74 3.14
N GLY A 133 -3.06 27.08 3.44
CA GLY A 133 -2.68 28.35 4.04
C GLY A 133 -1.85 28.16 5.30
N ASP A 134 -1.21 29.25 5.71
CA ASP A 134 -0.37 29.37 6.91
C ASP A 134 -0.99 30.31 7.95
N ASP A 135 -2.28 30.66 7.80
CA ASP A 135 -3.06 31.47 8.73
C ASP A 135 -3.42 30.75 10.03
N TYR A 136 -3.06 29.47 10.12
CA TYR A 136 -3.21 28.64 11.30
C TYR A 136 -2.00 27.71 11.46
N ASP A 137 -1.73 27.30 12.70
CA ASP A 137 -0.65 26.37 13.02
C ASP A 137 -1.23 24.98 13.31
N ARG A 138 -1.01 24.05 12.38
CA ARG A 138 -1.45 22.64 12.48
C ARG A 138 -0.97 21.98 13.76
N GLU A 139 0.28 22.20 14.12
CA GLU A 139 0.89 21.55 15.28
C GLU A 139 0.37 22.13 16.59
N LYS A 140 0.14 23.44 16.61
CA LYS A 140 -0.57 24.08 17.73
C LYS A 140 -1.98 23.49 17.90
N TRP A 141 -2.75 23.36 16.81
CA TRP A 141 -4.10 22.80 16.86
C TRP A 141 -4.08 21.35 17.36
N LEU A 142 -3.14 20.53 16.88
CA LEU A 142 -2.97 19.14 17.33
C LEU A 142 -2.56 19.07 18.80
N TRP A 143 -1.71 19.99 19.27
CA TRP A 143 -1.35 20.08 20.68
C TRP A 143 -2.54 20.49 21.56
N GLU A 144 -3.29 21.53 21.16
CA GLU A 144 -4.45 22.04 21.90
C GLU A 144 -5.59 21.01 22.00
N THR A 145 -5.69 20.10 21.04
CA THR A 145 -6.68 19.02 21.01
C THR A 145 -6.13 17.73 21.66
N TYR A 146 -5.15 17.09 21.04
CA TYR A 146 -4.64 15.79 21.49
C TYR A 146 -3.68 15.90 22.66
N GLY A 147 -2.68 16.79 22.56
CA GLY A 147 -1.66 16.96 23.60
C GLY A 147 -2.28 17.33 24.96
N LEU A 148 -3.07 18.40 24.99
CA LEU A 148 -3.77 18.84 26.20
C LEU A 148 -4.82 17.82 26.67
N GLY A 149 -5.53 17.13 25.77
CA GLY A 149 -6.48 16.07 26.15
C GLY A 149 -5.81 14.89 26.85
N ILE A 150 -4.60 14.51 26.41
CA ILE A 150 -3.78 13.51 27.12
C ILE A 150 -3.36 14.02 28.50
N LEU A 151 -2.88 15.27 28.59
CA LEU A 151 -2.45 15.86 29.87
C LEU A 151 -3.62 15.95 30.86
N ASP A 152 -4.82 16.25 30.38
CA ASP A 152 -6.03 16.27 31.22
C ASP A 152 -6.36 14.87 31.76
N ALA A 153 -6.19 13.81 30.96
CA ALA A 153 -6.39 12.45 31.43
C ALA A 153 -5.32 12.04 32.45
N ARG A 154 -4.06 12.46 32.22
CA ARG A 154 -2.93 12.20 33.13
C ARG A 154 -3.10 12.92 34.47
N ALA A 155 -3.72 14.09 34.50
CA ALA A 155 -4.04 14.79 35.75
C ALA A 155 -4.97 13.94 36.65
N GLU A 156 -5.86 13.14 36.06
CA GLU A 156 -6.73 12.21 36.80
C GLU A 156 -6.06 10.85 37.05
N GLN A 157 -5.16 10.41 36.16
CA GLN A 157 -4.45 9.14 36.23
C GLN A 157 -2.93 9.35 36.13
N PRO A 158 -2.25 9.89 37.17
CA PRO A 158 -0.85 10.33 37.07
C PRO A 158 0.16 9.21 36.86
N ALA A 159 -0.20 7.97 37.21
CA ALA A 159 0.60 6.78 36.95
C ALA A 159 0.43 6.22 35.53
N ARG A 160 -0.52 6.76 34.74
CA ARG A 160 -0.76 6.30 33.38
C ARG A 160 0.21 6.97 32.42
N THR A 161 0.99 6.16 31.72
CA THR A 161 1.78 6.58 30.55
C THR A 161 0.96 6.35 29.28
N ILE A 162 0.96 7.33 28.39
CA ILE A 162 0.39 7.22 27.04
C ILE A 162 1.51 7.46 26.04
N GLU A 163 1.82 6.48 25.21
CA GLU A 163 2.82 6.69 24.15
C GLU A 163 2.20 7.51 23.01
N PHE A 164 3.00 8.41 22.42
CA PHE A 164 2.56 9.26 21.32
C PHE A 164 3.36 9.00 20.04
N ILE A 165 2.65 8.75 18.94
CA ILE A 165 3.23 8.56 17.61
C ILE A 165 2.80 9.72 16.70
N HIS A 166 3.73 10.62 16.39
CA HIS A 166 3.48 11.71 15.45
C HIS A 166 3.85 11.29 14.03
N ARG A 167 2.85 11.16 13.14
CA ARG A 167 3.10 10.80 11.74
C ARG A 167 3.65 12.00 10.99
N PHE A 168 4.90 11.90 10.54
CA PHE A 168 5.60 12.93 9.79
C PHE A 168 5.06 13.05 8.37
N TRP A 169 3.98 13.80 8.23
CA TRP A 169 3.21 14.00 7.00
C TRP A 169 2.42 15.31 7.08
N ASN A 170 2.53 16.15 6.04
CA ASN A 170 1.87 17.47 5.96
C ASN A 170 2.27 18.48 7.05
N THR A 171 3.48 18.35 7.60
CA THR A 171 4.06 19.22 8.62
C THR A 171 5.60 19.10 8.59
N GLY A 172 6.31 19.94 9.35
CA GLY A 172 7.78 20.01 9.38
C GLY A 172 8.35 19.64 10.76
N PHE A 173 9.53 19.00 10.78
CA PHE A 173 10.15 18.48 12.01
C PHE A 173 10.27 19.54 13.11
N GLU A 174 10.84 20.71 12.79
CA GLU A 174 11.01 21.80 13.76
C GLU A 174 9.67 22.39 14.21
N ASN A 175 8.62 22.37 13.37
CA ASN A 175 7.29 22.82 13.81
C ASN A 175 6.66 21.83 14.79
N ILE A 176 6.84 20.53 14.57
CA ILE A 176 6.38 19.49 15.50
C ILE A 176 7.11 19.67 16.83
N MET A 177 8.45 19.75 16.81
CA MET A 177 9.24 19.85 18.04
C MET A 177 8.98 21.15 18.80
N ARG A 178 8.60 22.23 18.13
CA ARG A 178 8.18 23.48 18.81
C ARG A 178 7.04 23.27 19.81
N HIS A 179 6.11 22.36 19.52
CA HIS A 179 4.91 22.14 20.35
C HIS A 179 5.00 20.84 21.17
N TRP A 180 5.67 19.82 20.66
CA TRP A 180 5.67 18.48 21.23
C TRP A 180 6.93 18.11 22.03
N ALA A 181 7.97 18.97 22.06
CA ALA A 181 9.24 18.65 22.72
C ALA A 181 9.10 18.28 24.21
N ASP A 182 8.17 18.93 24.91
CA ASP A 182 7.94 18.73 26.34
C ASP A 182 6.86 17.68 26.64
N TYR A 183 6.47 16.86 25.64
CA TYR A 183 5.55 15.76 25.87
C TYR A 183 6.12 14.80 26.95
N PRO A 184 5.37 14.51 28.03
CA PRO A 184 5.97 13.93 29.24
C PRO A 184 6.18 12.41 29.20
N ASP A 185 5.63 11.75 28.19
CA ASP A 185 5.64 10.29 28.01
C ASP A 185 6.42 9.92 26.72
N PRO A 186 6.64 8.64 26.39
CA PRO A 186 7.39 8.28 25.19
C PRO A 186 6.80 8.88 23.91
N PHE A 187 7.65 9.56 23.15
CA PHE A 187 7.31 10.21 21.88
C PHE A 187 8.13 9.58 20.75
N ALA A 188 7.47 9.19 19.67
CA ALA A 188 8.09 8.69 18.46
C ALA A 188 7.46 9.32 17.22
N PHE A 189 8.21 9.35 16.13
CA PHE A 189 7.67 9.68 14.82
C PHE A 189 7.08 8.45 14.13
N SER A 190 6.36 8.66 13.03
CA SER A 190 6.07 7.63 12.02
C SER A 190 6.31 8.19 10.63
N PHE A 191 6.95 7.41 9.74
CA PHE A 191 7.32 7.85 8.40
C PHE A 191 7.12 6.75 7.35
N LYS A 192 6.71 7.13 6.14
CA LYS A 192 6.55 6.23 4.98
C LYS A 192 7.92 5.83 4.42
N TYR A 193 8.53 4.78 4.96
CA TYR A 193 9.91 4.38 4.64
C TYR A 193 10.11 4.05 3.16
N ALA A 194 9.19 3.30 2.56
CA ALA A 194 9.18 2.96 1.13
C ALA A 194 8.03 3.66 0.38
N ARG A 195 7.65 4.87 0.81
CA ARG A 195 6.46 5.59 0.30
C ARG A 195 5.21 4.70 0.34
N ALA A 196 4.63 4.39 -0.81
CA ALA A 196 3.47 3.50 -0.96
C ALA A 196 3.81 2.15 -1.63
N ARG A 197 5.09 1.77 -1.66
CA ARG A 197 5.64 0.70 -2.53
C ARG A 197 6.56 -0.26 -1.77
N LEU A 198 6.03 -0.97 -0.78
CA LEU A 198 6.80 -1.94 0.00
C LEU A 198 7.46 -3.01 -0.89
N TYR A 199 6.76 -3.49 -1.92
CA TYR A 199 7.26 -4.52 -2.83
C TYR A 199 7.85 -3.89 -4.09
N SER A 200 8.94 -3.14 -3.90
CA SER A 200 9.71 -2.52 -4.97
C SER A 200 11.20 -2.84 -4.83
N SER A 201 11.88 -2.22 -3.88
CA SER A 201 13.30 -2.42 -3.61
C SER A 201 13.57 -2.59 -2.11
N PRO A 202 14.45 -3.53 -1.70
CA PRO A 202 14.94 -3.56 -0.33
C PRO A 202 15.78 -2.33 0.03
N GLU A 203 16.31 -1.63 -0.97
CA GLU A 203 17.10 -0.41 -0.81
C GLU A 203 16.33 0.77 -1.37
N VAL A 204 15.88 1.66 -0.49
CA VAL A 204 15.07 2.84 -0.81
C VAL A 204 15.70 4.10 -0.20
N PRO A 205 15.75 5.24 -0.92
CA PRO A 205 16.48 6.43 -0.45
C PRO A 205 15.64 7.36 0.45
N PHE A 206 14.34 7.11 0.58
CA PHE A 206 13.37 8.15 0.99
C PHE A 206 13.41 8.56 2.46
N ALA A 207 13.97 7.73 3.34
CA ALA A 207 14.03 8.02 4.77
C ALA A 207 15.28 8.81 5.20
N ALA A 208 16.25 9.03 4.30
CA ALA A 208 17.57 9.55 4.67
C ALA A 208 17.50 10.91 5.39
N GLU A 209 16.73 11.87 4.87
CA GLU A 209 16.56 13.20 5.47
C GLU A 209 15.85 13.13 6.83
N HIS A 210 14.81 12.29 6.95
CA HIS A 210 14.09 12.08 8.21
C HIS A 210 15.00 11.45 9.27
N ILE A 211 15.79 10.43 8.90
CA ILE A 211 16.79 9.80 9.78
C ILE A 211 17.82 10.82 10.26
N ALA A 212 18.33 11.68 9.36
CA ALA A 212 19.27 12.73 9.72
C ALA A 212 18.68 13.74 10.72
N SER A 213 17.37 14.00 10.66
CA SER A 213 16.67 14.88 11.61
C SER A 213 16.47 14.22 13.00
N LEU A 214 16.28 12.90 13.05
CA LEU A 214 16.05 12.16 14.29
C LEU A 214 17.31 12.00 15.15
N LYS A 215 18.44 11.64 14.52
CA LYS A 215 19.69 11.24 15.22
C LYS A 215 20.16 12.26 16.27
N PRO A 216 20.27 13.57 15.98
CA PRO A 216 20.77 14.55 16.94
C PRO A 216 19.89 14.71 18.19
N ARG A 217 18.62 14.30 18.12
CA ARG A 217 17.62 14.41 19.19
C ARG A 217 17.42 13.10 19.95
N GLY A 218 18.07 12.01 19.53
CA GLY A 218 17.84 10.67 20.10
C GLY A 218 16.41 10.16 19.90
N LEU A 219 15.68 10.69 18.91
CA LEU A 219 14.29 10.33 18.62
C LEU A 219 14.24 9.11 17.70
N LYS A 220 13.13 8.38 17.78
CA LYS A 220 12.89 7.20 16.96
C LYS A 220 11.66 7.36 16.07
N SER A 221 11.59 6.55 15.02
CA SER A 221 10.45 6.51 14.12
C SER A 221 9.95 5.09 13.92
N TRP A 222 8.63 4.95 13.84
CA TRP A 222 7.96 3.79 13.30
C TRP A 222 7.98 3.88 11.77
N TRP A 223 8.31 2.77 11.09
CA TRP A 223 8.28 2.70 9.65
C TRP A 223 6.90 2.23 9.16
N ASN A 224 6.22 3.10 8.42
CA ASN A 224 5.00 2.76 7.71
C ASN A 224 5.38 2.04 6.41
N LEU A 225 5.09 0.74 6.35
CA LEU A 225 5.40 -0.14 5.22
C LEU A 225 4.12 -0.48 4.47
N ARG A 226 3.86 0.22 3.37
CA ARG A 226 2.60 0.11 2.63
C ARG A 226 2.71 -0.91 1.51
N ASN A 227 1.89 -1.94 1.57
CA ASN A 227 1.86 -3.01 0.57
C ASN A 227 0.86 -2.76 -0.56
N ASP A 228 0.65 -1.50 -0.95
CA ASP A 228 -0.30 -1.08 -2.00
C ASP A 228 0.18 -1.43 -3.43
N ASP A 229 1.04 -2.44 -3.52
CA ASP A 229 1.56 -3.04 -4.75
C ASP A 229 0.80 -4.31 -5.12
N ILE A 230 0.37 -5.09 -4.12
CA ILE A 230 -0.17 -6.44 -4.29
C ILE A 230 -1.42 -6.60 -3.44
N PHE A 231 -2.58 -6.60 -4.10
CA PHE A 231 -3.89 -6.75 -3.46
C PHE A 231 -4.48 -8.15 -3.64
N VAL A 232 -4.22 -8.79 -4.78
CA VAL A 232 -4.84 -10.08 -5.11
C VAL A 232 -3.94 -11.24 -4.70
N HIS A 233 -2.70 -11.24 -5.17
CA HIS A 233 -1.83 -12.41 -5.10
C HIS A 233 -1.20 -12.64 -3.72
N ARG A 234 -0.97 -13.92 -3.40
CA ARG A 234 -0.13 -14.35 -2.28
C ARG A 234 1.35 -14.12 -2.58
N TRP A 235 2.00 -13.24 -1.83
CA TRP A 235 3.43 -12.96 -1.95
C TRP A 235 4.26 -13.66 -0.87
N GLY A 236 5.49 -14.01 -1.18
CA GLY A 236 6.42 -14.60 -0.21
C GLY A 236 7.86 -14.71 -0.69
N ASP A 237 8.72 -13.78 -0.27
CA ASP A 237 10.17 -13.86 -0.45
C ASP A 237 10.93 -13.55 0.84
N PRO A 238 11.43 -14.57 1.60
CA PRO A 238 12.22 -14.33 2.80
C PRO A 238 13.50 -13.55 2.55
N ASP A 239 14.14 -13.72 1.39
CA ASP A 239 15.42 -13.05 1.09
C ASP A 239 15.19 -11.55 0.87
N TYR A 240 14.10 -11.19 0.19
CA TYR A 240 13.67 -9.81 0.06
C TYR A 240 13.42 -9.15 1.43
N VAL A 241 12.67 -9.82 2.32
CA VAL A 241 12.35 -9.28 3.64
C VAL A 241 13.61 -9.08 4.48
N ARG A 242 14.56 -10.03 4.46
CA ARG A 242 15.86 -9.86 5.13
C ARG A 242 16.63 -8.69 4.56
N ALA A 243 16.76 -8.61 3.24
CA ALA A 243 17.48 -7.53 2.59
C ALA A 243 16.87 -6.17 2.95
N PHE A 244 15.55 -6.07 3.03
CA PHE A 244 14.82 -4.86 3.40
C PHE A 244 15.08 -4.46 4.86
N ILE A 245 14.88 -5.39 5.80
CA ILE A 245 15.04 -5.13 7.25
C ILE A 245 16.49 -4.81 7.59
N ALA A 246 17.45 -5.42 6.90
CA ALA A 246 18.87 -5.13 7.07
C ALA A 246 19.24 -3.66 6.74
N ARG A 247 18.39 -2.94 6.00
CA ARG A 247 18.59 -1.52 5.71
C ARG A 247 18.08 -0.58 6.80
N PHE A 248 17.33 -1.06 7.80
CA PHE A 248 16.89 -0.20 8.89
C PHE A 248 18.06 0.26 9.75
N ASP A 249 18.12 1.56 9.97
CA ASP A 249 19.02 2.16 10.96
C ASP A 249 18.48 1.86 12.37
N ARG A 250 19.17 0.97 13.09
CA ARG A 250 18.72 0.46 14.39
C ARG A 250 18.65 1.54 15.47
N ASP A 251 19.44 2.61 15.37
CA ASP A 251 19.50 3.65 16.40
C ASP A 251 18.24 4.51 16.40
N VAL A 252 17.64 4.72 15.22
CA VAL A 252 16.45 5.56 15.02
C VAL A 252 15.17 4.77 14.76
N THR A 253 15.23 3.44 14.68
CA THR A 253 14.05 2.60 14.46
C THR A 253 13.34 2.30 15.79
N ALA A 254 12.07 2.69 15.90
CA ALA A 254 11.17 2.26 16.97
C ALA A 254 10.54 0.89 16.67
N GLY A 255 10.23 0.66 15.40
CA GLY A 255 9.55 -0.52 14.90
C GLY A 255 8.98 -0.23 13.51
N TYR A 256 8.11 -1.11 13.01
CA TYR A 256 7.39 -0.87 11.76
C TYR A 256 6.02 -1.54 11.79
N TYR A 257 5.15 -1.08 10.89
CA TYR A 257 3.85 -1.69 10.68
C TYR A 257 3.56 -1.81 9.19
N VAL A 258 3.05 -2.97 8.81
CA VAL A 258 2.71 -3.33 7.43
C VAL A 258 1.21 -3.23 7.24
N GLY A 259 0.75 -2.61 6.15
CA GLY A 259 -0.68 -2.52 5.86
C GLY A 259 -1.00 -1.86 4.53
N SER A 260 -2.24 -2.07 4.08
CA SER A 260 -2.75 -1.59 2.80
C SER A 260 -3.86 -0.56 3.00
N ASP A 261 -4.04 0.33 2.03
CA ASP A 261 -5.27 1.13 1.89
C ASP A 261 -6.37 0.40 1.10
N GLY A 262 -6.07 -0.74 0.46
CA GLY A 262 -7.03 -1.49 -0.38
C GLY A 262 -7.89 -2.50 0.37
N TYR A 263 -7.45 -2.97 1.52
CA TYR A 263 -8.21 -3.91 2.36
C TYR A 263 -7.81 -3.81 3.83
N VAL A 264 -8.69 -4.31 4.69
CA VAL A 264 -8.42 -4.51 6.12
C VAL A 264 -8.17 -6.00 6.38
N TRP A 265 -7.54 -6.34 7.51
CA TRP A 265 -7.29 -7.73 7.94
C TRP A 265 -8.56 -8.53 8.32
N GLY A 266 -9.71 -8.14 7.78
CA GLY A 266 -11.01 -8.79 7.92
C GLY A 266 -11.22 -9.89 6.88
N ARG A 267 -12.47 -10.16 6.51
CA ARG A 267 -12.80 -11.19 5.51
C ARG A 267 -12.42 -10.74 4.10
N GLU A 268 -11.79 -11.62 3.33
CA GLU A 268 -11.58 -11.40 1.90
C GLU A 268 -12.93 -11.29 1.17
N PHE A 269 -12.94 -10.62 0.02
CA PHE A 269 -14.18 -10.35 -0.73
C PHE A 269 -14.07 -10.54 -2.24
N VAL A 270 -12.89 -10.94 -2.74
CA VAL A 270 -12.61 -11.05 -4.18
C VAL A 270 -12.51 -12.48 -4.68
N SER A 271 -12.26 -13.47 -3.83
CA SER A 271 -12.17 -14.85 -4.29
C SER A 271 -13.52 -15.36 -4.81
N ARG A 272 -13.48 -15.99 -5.98
CA ARG A 272 -14.58 -16.79 -6.57
C ARG A 272 -14.67 -18.17 -5.94
N GLN A 273 -13.60 -18.61 -5.29
CA GLN A 273 -13.44 -19.95 -4.73
C GLN A 273 -13.24 -19.85 -3.20
N SER A 274 -14.06 -19.01 -2.57
CA SER A 274 -14.04 -18.70 -1.15
C SER A 274 -14.71 -19.78 -0.29
N ARG A 275 -14.23 -19.98 0.93
CA ARG A 275 -14.91 -20.77 1.96
C ARG A 275 -16.10 -20.01 2.57
N VAL A 276 -16.98 -20.72 3.29
CA VAL A 276 -18.04 -20.12 4.12
C VAL A 276 -17.81 -20.47 5.58
N PRO A 277 -17.61 -19.47 6.47
CA PRO A 277 -17.51 -18.06 6.15
C PRO A 277 -16.21 -17.74 5.36
N ARG A 278 -16.18 -16.60 4.66
CA ARG A 278 -15.00 -16.18 3.89
C ARG A 278 -13.77 -16.09 4.79
N GLN A 279 -12.63 -16.52 4.25
CA GLN A 279 -11.32 -16.51 4.92
C GLN A 279 -10.92 -15.07 5.30
N LEU A 280 -10.10 -14.90 6.33
CA LEU A 280 -9.54 -13.59 6.64
C LEU A 280 -8.37 -13.24 5.70
N GLU A 281 -8.17 -11.96 5.37
CA GLU A 281 -7.01 -11.50 4.60
C GLU A 281 -5.69 -11.86 5.29
N ILE A 282 -5.64 -11.80 6.63
CA ILE A 282 -4.45 -12.24 7.39
C ILE A 282 -4.18 -13.75 7.24
N GLU A 283 -5.20 -14.57 7.08
CA GLU A 283 -5.06 -16.01 6.84
C GLU A 283 -4.67 -16.29 5.39
N LYS A 284 -5.23 -15.54 4.43
CA LYS A 284 -4.86 -15.63 3.00
C LYS A 284 -3.41 -15.23 2.78
N HIS A 285 -2.94 -14.19 3.47
CA HIS A 285 -1.59 -13.65 3.37
C HIS A 285 -0.67 -14.12 4.50
N TRP A 286 -0.95 -15.29 5.09
CA TRP A 286 -0.25 -15.81 6.28
C TRP A 286 1.26 -15.84 6.09
N PHE A 287 1.74 -16.20 4.89
CA PHE A 287 3.17 -16.36 4.64
C PHE A 287 3.90 -15.01 4.66
N ALA A 288 3.40 -14.01 3.93
CA ALA A 288 3.91 -12.64 3.99
C ALA A 288 3.87 -12.09 5.42
N PHE A 289 2.74 -12.25 6.13
CA PHE A 289 2.60 -11.78 7.51
C PHE A 289 3.61 -12.45 8.45
N MET A 290 3.82 -13.77 8.29
CA MET A 290 4.80 -14.53 9.05
C MET A 290 6.23 -14.08 8.75
N LEU A 291 6.58 -13.84 7.48
CA LEU A 291 7.90 -13.35 7.09
C LEU A 291 8.18 -11.98 7.71
N TRP A 292 7.29 -11.00 7.51
CA TRP A 292 7.45 -9.67 8.09
C TRP A 292 7.37 -9.67 9.62
N GLY A 293 6.66 -10.60 10.26
CA GLY A 293 6.66 -10.70 11.72
C GLY A 293 7.94 -11.33 12.28
N ARG A 294 8.32 -12.51 11.76
CA ARG A 294 9.43 -13.29 12.32
C ARG A 294 10.79 -12.74 11.95
N LEU A 295 11.01 -12.33 10.70
CA LEU A 295 12.28 -11.73 10.28
C LEU A 295 12.48 -10.32 10.84
N GLY A 296 11.38 -9.65 11.21
CA GLY A 296 11.40 -8.41 11.99
C GLY A 296 11.93 -8.57 13.41
N TYR A 297 11.63 -9.72 14.01
CA TYR A 297 12.10 -10.08 15.35
C TYR A 297 13.51 -10.67 15.31
N ASP A 298 13.75 -11.61 14.39
CA ASP A 298 15.01 -12.32 14.23
C ASP A 298 15.36 -12.43 12.74
N ILE A 299 16.24 -11.53 12.28
CA ILE A 299 16.70 -11.47 10.90
C ILE A 299 17.56 -12.67 10.50
N ASP A 300 18.04 -13.47 11.46
CA ASP A 300 18.91 -14.63 11.24
C ASP A 300 18.14 -15.96 11.23
N LEU A 301 16.80 -15.93 11.42
CA LEU A 301 15.94 -17.12 11.39
C LEU A 301 16.29 -18.05 10.22
N GLY A 302 16.56 -19.32 10.42
CA GLY A 302 17.07 -20.20 9.36
C GLY A 302 16.05 -20.52 8.25
N ARG A 303 16.58 -21.05 7.13
CA ARG A 303 15.76 -21.58 6.03
C ARG A 303 14.89 -22.76 6.50
N ASP A 304 15.41 -23.60 7.39
CA ASP A 304 14.71 -24.79 7.88
C ASP A 304 13.43 -24.44 8.64
N GLU A 305 13.42 -23.36 9.42
CA GLU A 305 12.25 -22.86 10.12
C GLU A 305 11.17 -22.35 9.17
N ILE A 306 11.58 -21.70 8.07
CA ILE A 306 10.68 -21.26 7.00
C ILE A 306 10.06 -22.48 6.31
N LEU A 307 10.88 -23.46 5.94
CA LEU A 307 10.41 -24.71 5.33
C LEU A 307 9.48 -25.49 6.27
N ALA A 308 9.78 -25.51 7.57
CA ALA A 308 8.91 -26.13 8.58
C ALA A 308 7.56 -25.40 8.71
N ALA A 309 7.54 -24.07 8.60
CA ALA A 309 6.30 -23.29 8.60
C ALA A 309 5.45 -23.59 7.36
N ILE A 310 6.07 -23.69 6.17
CA ILE A 310 5.39 -24.08 4.92
C ILE A 310 4.83 -25.49 5.05
N ARG A 311 5.64 -26.48 5.46
CA ARG A 311 5.20 -27.86 5.66
C ARG A 311 4.00 -27.99 6.59
N ARG A 312 3.93 -27.13 7.63
CA ARG A 312 2.80 -27.13 8.57
C ARG A 312 1.51 -26.58 7.96
N HIS A 313 1.60 -25.55 7.11
CA HIS A 313 0.43 -24.91 6.50
C HIS A 313 -0.03 -25.58 5.21
N ILE A 314 0.91 -26.13 4.45
CA ILE A 314 0.70 -26.77 3.15
C ILE A 314 1.44 -28.13 3.15
N PRO A 315 0.93 -29.12 3.90
CA PRO A 315 1.57 -30.43 4.01
C PRO A 315 1.54 -31.25 2.71
N GLU A 316 0.72 -30.85 1.73
CA GLU A 316 0.52 -31.57 0.48
C GLU A 316 1.67 -31.42 -0.52
N ALA A 317 2.56 -30.43 -0.33
CA ALA A 317 3.68 -30.16 -1.22
C ALA A 317 5.04 -30.31 -0.53
N ASP A 318 6.08 -30.56 -1.31
CA ASP A 318 7.45 -30.39 -0.83
C ASP A 318 7.70 -28.89 -0.52
N PRO A 319 8.06 -28.53 0.72
CA PRO A 319 8.17 -27.13 1.12
C PRO A 319 9.32 -26.41 0.42
N ALA A 320 10.38 -27.11 0.00
CA ALA A 320 11.52 -26.50 -0.66
C ALA A 320 11.18 -26.15 -2.11
N GLN A 321 10.53 -27.06 -2.83
CA GLN A 321 10.02 -26.80 -4.17
C GLN A 321 8.96 -25.69 -4.17
N LEU A 322 8.04 -25.72 -3.20
CA LEU A 322 7.03 -24.66 -3.09
C LEU A 322 7.66 -23.30 -2.77
N LEU A 323 8.63 -23.24 -1.86
CA LEU A 323 9.34 -21.99 -1.56
C LEU A 323 10.08 -21.45 -2.80
N GLU A 324 10.76 -22.30 -3.56
CA GLU A 324 11.45 -21.90 -4.79
C GLU A 324 10.49 -21.28 -5.81
N ALA A 325 9.36 -21.95 -6.10
CA ALA A 325 8.34 -21.45 -7.00
C ALA A 325 7.74 -20.11 -6.52
N TRP A 326 7.44 -20.03 -5.22
CA TRP A 326 6.81 -18.86 -4.61
C TRP A 326 7.76 -17.66 -4.58
N GLN A 327 9.03 -17.87 -4.25
CA GLN A 327 10.06 -16.83 -4.27
C GLN A 327 10.29 -16.29 -5.68
N ALA A 328 10.43 -17.17 -6.69
CA ALA A 328 10.65 -16.76 -8.07
C ALA A 328 9.51 -15.85 -8.57
N ALA A 329 8.25 -16.25 -8.36
CA ALA A 329 7.10 -15.42 -8.73
C ALA A 329 7.03 -14.11 -7.93
N SER A 330 7.41 -14.14 -6.65
CA SER A 330 7.38 -12.98 -5.75
C SER A 330 8.41 -11.91 -6.09
N LYS A 331 9.43 -12.21 -6.90
CA LYS A 331 10.45 -11.25 -7.36
C LYS A 331 10.03 -10.43 -8.59
N ILE A 332 9.02 -10.90 -9.33
CA ILE A 332 8.53 -10.26 -10.56
C ILE A 332 8.01 -8.85 -10.28
N ILE A 333 7.05 -8.72 -9.36
CA ILE A 333 6.43 -7.42 -9.05
C ILE A 333 7.46 -6.40 -8.51
N PRO A 334 8.34 -6.74 -7.56
CA PRO A 334 9.44 -5.86 -7.16
C PRO A 334 10.31 -5.39 -8.33
N LEU A 335 10.68 -6.26 -9.26
CA LEU A 335 11.47 -5.89 -10.43
C LEU A 335 10.70 -4.94 -11.37
N VAL A 336 9.43 -5.22 -11.66
CA VAL A 336 8.58 -4.32 -12.45
C VAL A 336 8.42 -2.96 -11.78
N ASN A 337 8.16 -2.92 -10.47
CA ASN A 337 8.02 -1.68 -9.71
C ASN A 337 9.32 -0.85 -9.68
N ARG A 338 10.49 -1.49 -9.60
CA ARG A 338 11.78 -0.79 -9.73
C ARG A 338 11.99 -0.22 -11.12
N PHE A 339 11.57 -0.94 -12.16
CA PHE A 339 11.73 -0.52 -13.54
C PHE A 339 10.77 0.60 -13.94
N TYR A 340 9.49 0.46 -13.59
CA TYR A 340 8.47 1.47 -13.84
C TYR A 340 8.01 2.08 -12.51
N TRP A 341 8.67 3.16 -12.11
CA TRP A 341 8.53 3.73 -10.77
C TRP A 341 7.56 4.91 -10.71
N ARG A 342 6.61 4.83 -9.77
CA ARG A 342 5.77 5.94 -9.32
C ARG A 342 5.70 5.96 -7.80
N ASP A 343 5.74 7.16 -7.24
CA ASP A 343 5.97 7.36 -5.81
C ASP A 343 4.78 6.97 -4.92
N TRP A 344 3.57 7.22 -5.40
CA TRP A 344 2.35 7.12 -4.59
C TRP A 344 1.41 6.03 -5.11
N ASP A 345 0.59 5.52 -4.20
CA ASP A 345 -0.39 4.44 -4.39
C ASP A 345 -1.32 4.70 -5.59
N HIS A 346 -1.90 5.90 -5.69
CA HIS A 346 -2.83 6.28 -6.75
C HIS A 346 -2.16 6.42 -8.14
N MET A 347 -0.83 6.49 -8.21
CA MET A 347 -0.12 6.71 -9.47
C MET A 347 0.17 5.42 -10.24
N TRP A 348 0.12 4.25 -9.57
CA TRP A 348 0.54 2.99 -10.19
C TRP A 348 -0.10 1.77 -9.52
N SER A 349 -0.57 0.83 -10.30
CA SER A 349 -1.03 -0.47 -9.83
C SER A 349 -0.51 -1.51 -10.79
N VAL A 350 0.52 -2.24 -10.34
CA VAL A 350 1.23 -3.23 -11.15
C VAL A 350 0.34 -4.42 -11.52
N GLU A 351 -0.67 -4.77 -10.72
CA GLU A 351 -1.53 -5.93 -11.02
C GLU A 351 -2.49 -5.69 -12.21
N ASN A 352 -2.70 -4.44 -12.63
CA ASN A 352 -3.57 -4.08 -13.76
C ASN A 352 -3.02 -2.96 -14.67
N SER A 353 -1.77 -2.55 -14.47
CA SER A 353 -1.09 -1.47 -15.19
C SER A 353 -1.86 -0.14 -15.20
N GLN A 354 -2.45 0.26 -14.06
CA GLN A 354 -3.37 1.40 -13.96
C GLN A 354 -2.80 2.55 -13.11
N SER A 355 -3.15 3.77 -13.47
CA SER A 355 -3.02 4.99 -12.69
C SER A 355 -4.40 5.62 -12.50
N HIS A 356 -4.64 6.21 -11.33
CA HIS A 356 -5.89 6.94 -11.05
C HIS A 356 -6.10 8.13 -12.00
N THR A 357 -5.01 8.82 -12.37
CA THR A 357 -5.07 10.07 -13.13
C THR A 357 -4.78 9.87 -14.62
N GLU A 358 -3.90 8.93 -14.96
CA GLU A 358 -3.47 8.67 -16.33
C GLU A 358 -4.27 7.55 -17.00
N GLY A 359 -5.08 6.79 -16.24
CA GLY A 359 -5.76 5.61 -16.75
C GLY A 359 -4.80 4.43 -16.92
N TYR A 360 -5.03 3.60 -17.94
CA TYR A 360 -4.15 2.48 -18.24
C TYR A 360 -2.80 2.99 -18.78
N LEU A 361 -1.72 2.55 -18.15
CA LEU A 361 -0.35 2.93 -18.49
C LEU A 361 0.22 1.98 -19.54
N GLY A 362 -0.06 2.23 -20.82
CA GLY A 362 0.35 1.39 -21.96
C GLY A 362 1.83 1.47 -22.35
N ILE A 363 2.16 0.91 -23.52
CA ILE A 363 3.54 0.83 -24.04
C ILE A 363 4.22 2.21 -24.14
N GLU A 364 3.50 3.22 -24.62
CA GLU A 364 4.02 4.60 -24.67
C GLU A 364 4.36 5.17 -23.29
N ALA A 365 3.53 4.85 -22.28
CA ALA A 365 3.79 5.29 -20.92
C ALA A 365 5.07 4.65 -20.38
N PHE A 366 5.31 3.37 -20.69
CA PHE A 366 6.55 2.66 -20.36
C PHE A 366 7.77 3.23 -21.09
N ALA A 367 7.64 3.61 -22.37
CA ALA A 367 8.72 4.22 -23.13
C ALA A 367 9.18 5.58 -22.53
N ARG A 368 8.24 6.32 -21.93
CA ARG A 368 8.47 7.60 -21.22
C ARG A 368 8.65 7.43 -19.70
N GLY A 369 8.63 6.20 -19.20
CA GLY A 369 8.69 5.89 -17.77
C GLY A 369 10.07 6.17 -17.18
N ARG A 370 10.11 6.26 -15.84
CA ARG A 370 11.36 6.35 -15.08
C ARG A 370 11.54 5.13 -14.20
N THR A 371 12.80 4.80 -13.90
CA THR A 371 13.17 3.78 -12.92
C THR A 371 13.24 4.38 -11.52
N LEU A 372 13.25 3.53 -10.49
CA LEU A 372 13.50 3.94 -9.12
C LEU A 372 14.92 4.51 -9.01
N GLU A 373 15.05 5.68 -8.40
CA GLU A 373 16.34 6.32 -8.14
C GLU A 373 17.27 5.40 -7.34
N GLY A 374 18.53 5.30 -7.77
CA GLY A 374 19.53 4.44 -7.12
C GLY A 374 19.37 2.94 -7.40
N SER A 375 18.39 2.51 -8.20
CA SER A 375 18.19 1.08 -8.51
C SER A 375 19.24 0.45 -9.42
N GLY A 376 20.06 1.26 -10.10
CA GLY A 376 21.00 0.81 -11.13
C GLY A 376 20.34 0.39 -12.46
N LEU A 377 19.01 0.54 -12.58
CA LEU A 377 18.26 0.27 -13.81
C LEU A 377 18.21 1.52 -14.68
N LEU A 378 18.45 1.34 -15.98
CA LEU A 378 18.26 2.39 -16.98
C LEU A 378 16.78 2.47 -17.38
N SER A 379 16.26 3.69 -17.51
CA SER A 379 14.97 3.90 -18.17
C SER A 379 15.07 3.60 -19.67
N VAL A 380 13.92 3.42 -20.34
CA VAL A 380 13.89 3.25 -21.80
C VAL A 380 14.53 4.47 -22.49
N SER A 381 14.20 5.67 -22.03
CA SER A 381 14.72 6.92 -22.59
C SER A 381 16.23 7.04 -22.41
N ASP A 382 16.77 6.70 -21.23
CA ASP A 382 18.22 6.75 -20.96
C ASP A 382 18.98 5.71 -21.78
N TYR A 383 18.43 4.49 -21.88
CA TYR A 383 19.02 3.41 -22.68
C TYR A 383 19.11 3.79 -24.16
N VAL A 384 17.99 4.22 -24.77
CA VAL A 384 17.96 4.63 -26.18
C VAL A 384 18.85 5.85 -26.44
N GLY A 385 18.83 6.84 -25.55
CA GLY A 385 19.70 8.01 -25.65
C GLY A 385 21.18 7.65 -25.61
N THR A 386 21.57 6.65 -24.80
CA THR A 386 22.94 6.15 -24.73
C THR A 386 23.36 5.46 -26.03
N LEU A 387 22.48 4.64 -26.61
CA LEU A 387 22.73 4.01 -27.92
C LEU A 387 22.87 5.04 -29.04
N GLN A 388 22.06 6.10 -29.05
CA GLN A 388 22.17 7.18 -30.05
C GLN A 388 23.50 7.93 -29.99
N ARG A 389 24.13 8.00 -28.81
CA ARG A 389 25.48 8.58 -28.64
C ARG A 389 26.60 7.61 -29.00
N GLY A 390 26.29 6.34 -29.33
CA GLY A 390 27.30 5.31 -29.58
C GLY A 390 28.04 4.88 -28.31
N GLU A 391 27.44 5.11 -27.14
CA GLU A 391 28.02 4.80 -25.83
C GLU A 391 27.55 3.42 -25.34
N ALA A 392 28.34 2.80 -24.45
CA ALA A 392 27.92 1.59 -23.76
C ALA A 392 26.98 1.94 -22.58
N PRO A 393 25.83 1.27 -22.41
CA PRO A 393 24.94 1.46 -21.27
C PRO A 393 25.66 1.23 -19.93
N ALA A 394 25.63 2.21 -19.04
CA ALA A 394 26.14 2.10 -17.67
C ALA A 394 24.99 1.75 -16.71
N GLY A 395 24.76 0.45 -16.50
CA GLY A 395 23.67 -0.06 -15.66
C GLY A 395 22.94 -1.24 -16.31
N ILE A 396 21.86 -1.70 -15.70
CA ILE A 396 21.04 -2.78 -16.26
C ILE A 396 20.07 -2.17 -17.28
N SER A 397 20.13 -2.63 -18.52
CA SER A 397 19.26 -2.15 -19.60
C SER A 397 17.81 -2.63 -19.43
N PRO A 398 16.82 -1.92 -20.01
CA PRO A 398 15.44 -2.39 -20.06
C PRO A 398 15.26 -3.78 -20.67
N LEU A 399 16.11 -4.17 -21.63
CA LEU A 399 16.05 -5.50 -22.25
C LEU A 399 16.50 -6.59 -21.27
N GLN A 400 17.59 -6.35 -20.52
CA GLN A 400 18.02 -7.26 -19.45
C GLN A 400 16.98 -7.37 -18.33
N VAL A 401 16.28 -6.28 -18.00
CA VAL A 401 15.17 -6.33 -17.05
C VAL A 401 14.04 -7.23 -17.57
N ALA A 402 13.68 -7.10 -18.85
CA ALA A 402 12.67 -7.96 -19.46
C ALA A 402 13.09 -9.44 -19.45
N ASP A 403 14.36 -9.73 -19.75
CA ASP A 403 14.91 -11.09 -19.71
C ASP A 403 14.87 -11.67 -18.28
N GLU A 404 15.27 -10.91 -17.27
CA GLU A 404 15.19 -11.34 -15.85
C GLU A 404 13.75 -11.60 -15.41
N ILE A 405 12.79 -10.78 -15.86
CA ILE A 405 11.36 -11.01 -15.56
C ILE A 405 10.88 -12.33 -16.19
N ASP A 406 11.25 -12.62 -17.44
CA ASP A 406 10.88 -13.87 -18.11
C ASP A 406 11.53 -15.08 -17.44
N GLU A 407 12.82 -15.01 -17.09
CA GLU A 407 13.51 -16.08 -16.37
C GLU A 407 12.83 -16.41 -15.03
N LEU A 408 12.42 -15.38 -14.27
CA LEU A 408 11.67 -15.55 -13.03
C LEU A 408 10.30 -16.18 -13.28
N ALA A 409 9.58 -15.72 -14.31
CA ALA A 409 8.27 -16.24 -14.66
C ALA A 409 8.32 -17.71 -15.10
N GLU A 410 9.27 -18.06 -15.97
CA GLU A 410 9.50 -19.42 -16.46
C GLU A 410 9.93 -20.35 -15.33
N THR A 411 10.86 -19.91 -14.48
CA THR A 411 11.29 -20.67 -13.30
C THR A 411 10.09 -20.99 -12.39
N ALA A 412 9.27 -19.99 -12.09
CA ALA A 412 8.09 -20.15 -11.26
C ALA A 412 7.03 -21.06 -11.89
N LEU A 413 6.77 -20.95 -13.20
CA LEU A 413 5.83 -21.83 -13.92
C LEU A 413 6.32 -23.27 -13.93
N ALA A 414 7.57 -23.50 -14.33
CA ALA A 414 8.16 -24.82 -14.39
C ALA A 414 8.20 -25.48 -13.02
N ALA A 415 8.51 -24.73 -11.96
CA ALA A 415 8.46 -25.23 -10.59
C ALA A 415 7.01 -25.55 -10.15
N ALA A 416 6.05 -24.66 -10.42
CA ALA A 416 4.65 -24.87 -10.08
C ALA A 416 4.01 -26.09 -10.77
N ASP A 417 4.48 -26.46 -11.96
CA ASP A 417 3.99 -27.62 -12.70
C ASP A 417 4.59 -28.95 -12.22
N ARG A 418 5.76 -28.92 -11.56
CA ARG A 418 6.39 -30.11 -10.97
C ARG A 418 5.88 -30.44 -9.56
N ILE A 419 5.34 -29.44 -8.85
CA ILE A 419 4.84 -29.64 -7.48
C ILE A 419 3.64 -30.57 -7.52
N ALA A 420 3.82 -31.76 -6.93
CA ALA A 420 2.76 -32.72 -6.73
C ALA A 420 1.90 -32.36 -5.51
N GLY A 421 0.71 -32.97 -5.44
CA GLY A 421 -0.25 -32.74 -4.36
C GLY A 421 -1.41 -31.85 -4.80
N SER A 422 -2.47 -31.88 -4.01
CA SER A 422 -3.62 -30.99 -4.18
C SER A 422 -4.25 -30.76 -2.82
N GLY A 423 -4.66 -29.52 -2.59
CA GLY A 423 -5.22 -29.07 -1.33
C GLY A 423 -5.63 -27.62 -1.46
N TYR A 424 -6.60 -27.18 -0.66
CA TYR A 424 -7.18 -25.84 -0.85
C TYR A 424 -6.11 -24.73 -0.87
N GLU A 425 -5.21 -24.71 0.12
CA GLU A 425 -4.18 -23.66 0.22
C GLU A 425 -3.08 -23.85 -0.83
N LEU A 426 -2.68 -25.10 -1.12
CA LEU A 426 -1.72 -25.40 -2.19
C LEU A 426 -2.24 -24.92 -3.55
N ASP A 427 -3.47 -25.29 -3.92
CA ASP A 427 -4.07 -24.97 -5.21
C ASP A 427 -4.22 -23.45 -5.38
N ARG A 428 -4.56 -22.71 -4.31
CA ARG A 428 -4.62 -21.24 -4.34
C ARG A 428 -3.23 -20.64 -4.50
N THR A 429 -2.25 -21.14 -3.76
CA THR A 429 -0.88 -20.65 -3.80
C THR A 429 -0.27 -20.85 -5.18
N LEU A 430 -0.36 -22.07 -5.72
CA LEU A 430 0.12 -22.39 -7.07
C LEU A 430 -0.64 -21.61 -8.16
N ALA A 431 -1.91 -21.30 -7.93
CA ALA A 431 -2.65 -20.42 -8.82
C ALA A 431 -2.11 -18.98 -8.79
N ASP A 432 -1.83 -18.42 -7.61
CA ASP A 432 -1.29 -17.07 -7.51
C ASP A 432 0.14 -16.97 -8.08
N ILE A 433 0.96 -18.02 -7.89
CA ILE A 433 2.28 -18.15 -8.53
C ILE A 433 2.14 -18.07 -10.05
N ARG A 434 1.27 -18.89 -10.65
CA ARG A 434 1.01 -18.85 -12.10
C ARG A 434 0.48 -17.49 -12.56
N GLY A 435 -0.40 -16.87 -11.78
CA GLY A 435 -0.95 -15.55 -12.07
C GLY A 435 0.14 -14.47 -12.14
N MET A 436 1.02 -14.43 -11.14
CA MET A 436 2.18 -13.52 -11.12
C MET A 436 3.17 -13.81 -12.26
N SER A 437 3.40 -15.08 -12.62
CA SER A 437 4.24 -15.43 -13.78
C SER A 437 3.68 -14.92 -15.10
N TYR A 438 2.37 -15.12 -15.36
CA TYR A 438 1.75 -14.58 -16.57
C TYR A 438 1.76 -13.05 -16.61
N LEU A 439 1.60 -12.39 -15.45
CA LEU A 439 1.77 -10.95 -15.33
C LEU A 439 3.22 -10.52 -15.63
N GLY A 440 4.21 -11.30 -15.20
CA GLY A 440 5.63 -11.09 -15.54
C GLY A 440 5.87 -11.12 -17.04
N GLN A 441 5.46 -12.21 -17.71
CA GLN A 441 5.59 -12.35 -19.17
C GLN A 441 4.89 -11.22 -19.94
N TYR A 442 3.74 -10.74 -19.45
CA TYR A 442 3.08 -9.55 -19.99
C TYR A 442 3.98 -8.32 -19.93
N TYR A 443 4.59 -8.06 -18.77
CA TYR A 443 5.47 -6.91 -18.58
C TYR A 443 6.80 -7.03 -19.33
N ALA A 444 7.40 -8.21 -19.42
CA ALA A 444 8.64 -8.42 -20.16
C ALA A 444 8.48 -7.98 -21.63
N ASP A 445 7.45 -8.49 -22.33
CA ASP A 445 7.18 -8.07 -23.71
C ASP A 445 6.71 -6.62 -23.83
N LYS A 446 5.98 -6.10 -22.82
CA LYS A 446 5.61 -4.68 -22.80
C LYS A 446 6.83 -3.76 -22.74
N ILE A 447 7.84 -4.14 -21.95
CA ILE A 447 9.11 -3.41 -21.84
C ILE A 447 9.86 -3.50 -23.17
N ARG A 448 9.96 -4.69 -23.79
CA ARG A 448 10.58 -4.85 -25.12
C ARG A 448 9.89 -4.01 -26.19
N ALA A 449 8.57 -4.00 -26.20
CA ALA A 449 7.78 -3.16 -27.11
C ALA A 449 8.03 -1.66 -26.88
N ALA A 450 8.17 -1.22 -25.63
CA ALA A 450 8.47 0.16 -25.28
C ALA A 450 9.87 0.58 -25.77
N VAL A 451 10.87 -0.29 -25.62
CA VAL A 451 12.22 -0.06 -26.16
C VAL A 451 12.20 0.03 -27.69
N ALA A 452 11.56 -0.92 -28.35
CA ALA A 452 11.45 -0.92 -29.81
C ALA A 452 10.72 0.31 -30.34
N LEU A 453 9.65 0.74 -29.66
CA LEU A 453 8.94 1.99 -29.98
C LEU A 453 9.87 3.21 -29.84
N ALA A 454 10.60 3.32 -28.73
CA ALA A 454 11.51 4.44 -28.52
C ALA A 454 12.65 4.47 -29.55
N LEU A 455 13.19 3.31 -29.93
CA LEU A 455 14.19 3.18 -31.00
C LEU A 455 13.61 3.58 -32.37
N TYR A 456 12.37 3.19 -32.69
CA TYR A 456 11.70 3.63 -33.91
C TYR A 456 11.54 5.15 -33.96
N GLN A 457 11.07 5.76 -32.86
CA GLN A 457 10.93 7.21 -32.76
C GLN A 457 12.27 7.94 -32.92
N ALA A 458 13.33 7.38 -32.33
CA ALA A 458 14.68 7.91 -32.38
C ALA A 458 15.35 7.83 -33.77
N THR A 459 15.07 6.79 -34.55
CA THR A 459 15.83 6.46 -35.78
C THR A 459 15.00 6.52 -37.05
N GLY A 460 13.72 6.16 -36.98
CA GLY A 460 12.87 5.91 -38.14
C GLY A 460 13.04 4.57 -38.80
N ASP A 461 13.82 3.67 -38.22
CA ASP A 461 14.00 2.35 -38.80
C ASP A 461 12.73 1.52 -38.60
N GLU A 462 12.05 1.23 -39.72
CA GLU A 462 10.85 0.40 -39.76
C GLU A 462 11.06 -1.02 -39.18
N ALA A 463 12.31 -1.50 -39.05
CA ALA A 463 12.59 -2.73 -38.31
C ALA A 463 12.22 -2.61 -36.81
N HIS A 464 12.48 -1.46 -36.19
CA HIS A 464 12.09 -1.20 -34.81
C HIS A 464 10.57 -1.03 -34.66
N HIS A 465 9.89 -0.45 -35.65
CA HIS A 465 8.42 -0.41 -35.68
C HIS A 465 7.81 -1.81 -35.71
N ARG A 466 8.27 -2.68 -36.62
CA ARG A 466 7.83 -4.08 -36.68
C ARG A 466 8.07 -4.80 -35.36
N ALA A 467 9.28 -4.67 -34.79
CA ALA A 467 9.60 -5.26 -33.48
C ALA A 467 8.68 -4.75 -32.36
N ALA A 468 8.32 -3.45 -32.36
CA ALA A 468 7.39 -2.90 -31.38
C ALA A 468 5.99 -3.53 -31.51
N VAL A 469 5.50 -3.72 -32.74
CA VAL A 469 4.21 -4.39 -33.01
C VAL A 469 4.24 -5.87 -32.61
N ASP A 470 5.33 -6.57 -32.88
CA ASP A 470 5.48 -8.00 -32.55
C ASP A 470 5.50 -8.20 -31.04
N HIS A 471 6.34 -7.46 -30.31
CA HIS A 471 6.38 -7.53 -28.84
C HIS A 471 5.07 -7.04 -28.20
N ALA A 472 4.41 -6.02 -28.76
CA ALA A 472 3.09 -5.61 -28.27
C ALA A 472 2.05 -6.73 -28.43
N SER A 473 2.12 -7.47 -29.54
CA SER A 473 1.22 -8.60 -29.80
C SER A 473 1.48 -9.74 -28.81
N ALA A 474 2.75 -10.08 -28.55
CA ALA A 474 3.13 -11.07 -27.53
C ALA A 474 2.70 -10.65 -26.12
N SER A 475 2.91 -9.38 -25.76
CA SER A 475 2.43 -8.81 -24.49
C SER A 475 0.91 -8.95 -24.37
N TYR A 476 0.13 -8.67 -25.42
CA TYR A 476 -1.32 -8.88 -25.42
C TYR A 476 -1.72 -10.36 -25.23
N GLU A 477 -1.02 -11.30 -25.85
CA GLU A 477 -1.25 -12.74 -25.64
C GLU A 477 -0.98 -13.15 -24.19
N HIS A 478 0.11 -12.66 -23.60
CA HIS A 478 0.44 -12.87 -22.18
C HIS A 478 -0.59 -12.23 -21.25
N CYS A 479 -1.07 -11.03 -21.58
CA CYS A 479 -2.18 -10.38 -20.88
C CYS A 479 -3.45 -11.21 -20.95
N THR A 480 -3.72 -11.88 -22.09
CA THR A 480 -4.86 -12.78 -22.25
C THR A 480 -4.75 -13.96 -21.28
N ARG A 481 -3.58 -14.62 -21.23
CA ARG A 481 -3.34 -15.73 -20.28
C ARG A 481 -3.52 -15.29 -18.83
N TYR A 482 -2.97 -14.14 -18.46
CA TYR A 482 -3.12 -13.57 -17.13
C TYR A 482 -4.58 -13.24 -16.78
N ALA A 483 -5.30 -12.59 -17.71
CA ALA A 483 -6.70 -12.24 -17.52
C ALA A 483 -7.59 -13.48 -17.38
N ASP A 484 -7.50 -14.44 -18.29
CA ASP A 484 -8.28 -15.68 -18.24
C ASP A 484 -8.04 -16.45 -16.95
N HIS A 485 -6.76 -16.58 -16.55
CA HIS A 485 -6.38 -17.27 -15.34
C HIS A 485 -6.90 -16.57 -14.08
N SER A 486 -6.79 -15.25 -14.01
CA SER A 486 -7.17 -14.46 -12.83
C SER A 486 -8.69 -14.34 -12.72
N GLN A 487 -9.40 -14.13 -13.82
CA GLN A 487 -10.86 -14.02 -13.84
C GLN A 487 -11.57 -15.31 -13.47
N ALA A 488 -10.97 -16.48 -13.71
CA ALA A 488 -11.49 -17.76 -13.22
C ALA A 488 -11.48 -17.87 -11.68
N ARG A 489 -10.69 -17.03 -11.00
CA ARG A 489 -10.39 -17.14 -9.57
C ARG A 489 -10.83 -15.95 -8.75
N TYR A 490 -10.85 -14.76 -9.35
CA TYR A 490 -11.10 -13.51 -8.66
C TYR A 490 -12.19 -12.70 -9.36
N PHE A 491 -12.99 -12.01 -8.56
CA PHE A 491 -13.91 -11.00 -9.03
C PHE A 491 -13.17 -9.65 -9.17
N PRO A 492 -13.56 -8.81 -10.14
CA PRO A 492 -13.16 -7.40 -10.16
C PRO A 492 -13.47 -6.71 -8.83
N GLN A 493 -12.69 -5.69 -8.50
CA GLN A 493 -12.83 -4.92 -7.27
C GLN A 493 -12.60 -3.43 -7.51
N MET A 494 -13.11 -2.61 -6.59
CA MET A 494 -12.81 -1.18 -6.53
C MET A 494 -11.65 -0.98 -5.54
N LEU A 495 -10.48 -0.58 -6.04
CA LEU A 495 -9.35 -0.22 -5.20
C LEU A 495 -9.52 1.23 -4.73
N ALA A 496 -9.16 1.50 -3.47
CA ALA A 496 -9.34 2.82 -2.86
C ALA A 496 -8.55 3.94 -3.54
N ARG A 497 -7.49 3.62 -4.30
CA ARG A 497 -6.52 4.59 -4.82
C ARG A 497 -6.43 4.63 -6.33
N THR A 498 -6.37 3.48 -7.00
CA THR A 498 -6.23 3.37 -8.47
C THR A 498 -7.53 3.06 -9.19
N GLY A 499 -8.65 2.96 -8.46
CA GLY A 499 -9.97 2.79 -9.04
C GLY A 499 -10.34 1.36 -9.37
N ARG A 500 -11.14 1.19 -10.43
CA ARG A 500 -11.66 -0.13 -10.80
C ARG A 500 -10.53 -1.05 -11.28
N PHE A 501 -10.30 -2.14 -10.56
CA PHE A 501 -9.49 -3.27 -11.01
C PHE A 501 -10.38 -4.30 -11.69
N ASP A 502 -10.27 -4.37 -13.02
CA ASP A 502 -10.94 -5.37 -13.86
C ASP A 502 -10.01 -5.87 -14.99
N TRP A 503 -9.68 -7.16 -14.98
CA TRP A 503 -8.85 -7.79 -16.01
C TRP A 503 -9.43 -7.69 -17.43
N SER A 504 -10.76 -7.61 -17.59
CA SER A 504 -11.35 -7.42 -18.93
C SER A 504 -11.04 -6.04 -19.50
N VAL A 505 -10.97 -5.02 -18.63
CA VAL A 505 -10.58 -3.67 -19.03
C VAL A 505 -9.10 -3.64 -19.39
N MET A 506 -8.24 -4.24 -18.57
CA MET A 506 -6.80 -4.36 -18.87
C MET A 506 -6.56 -5.06 -20.22
N LEU A 507 -7.27 -6.16 -20.49
CA LEU A 507 -7.14 -6.91 -21.74
C LEU A 507 -7.56 -6.07 -22.97
N MET A 508 -8.65 -5.33 -22.85
CA MET A 508 -9.11 -4.41 -23.89
C MET A 508 -8.06 -3.32 -24.19
N GLU A 509 -7.45 -2.75 -23.15
CA GLU A 509 -6.42 -1.72 -23.29
C GLU A 509 -5.10 -2.25 -23.86
N ALA A 510 -4.68 -3.46 -23.47
CA ALA A 510 -3.54 -4.14 -24.07
C ALA A 510 -3.76 -4.43 -25.57
N ARG A 511 -4.98 -4.79 -25.97
CA ARG A 511 -5.33 -4.92 -27.39
C ARG A 511 -5.25 -3.57 -28.12
N ALA A 512 -5.69 -2.50 -27.46
CA ALA A 512 -5.64 -1.15 -28.03
C ALA A 512 -4.20 -0.66 -28.22
N ASP A 513 -3.25 -1.04 -27.35
CA ASP A 513 -1.82 -0.79 -27.56
C ASP A 513 -1.31 -1.35 -28.90
N VAL A 514 -1.66 -2.61 -29.23
CA VAL A 514 -1.29 -3.23 -30.52
C VAL A 514 -1.89 -2.46 -31.69
N ALA A 515 -3.16 -2.09 -31.61
CA ALA A 515 -3.84 -1.33 -32.65
C ALA A 515 -3.21 0.05 -32.86
N ARG A 516 -2.90 0.77 -31.77
CA ARG A 516 -2.22 2.08 -31.81
C ARG A 516 -0.87 1.97 -32.54
N LEU A 517 -0.05 0.97 -32.21
CA LEU A 517 1.25 0.78 -32.85
C LEU A 517 1.14 0.43 -34.34
N ARG A 518 0.17 -0.41 -34.74
CA ARG A 518 -0.06 -0.74 -36.16
C ARG A 518 -0.48 0.46 -37.01
N HIS A 519 -1.15 1.44 -36.40
CA HIS A 519 -1.57 2.68 -37.05
C HIS A 519 -0.60 3.84 -36.83
N LEU A 520 0.50 3.61 -36.12
CA LEU A 520 1.53 4.61 -35.95
C LEU A 520 2.26 4.80 -37.28
N HIS A 521 2.04 5.97 -37.89
CA HIS A 521 2.78 6.46 -39.05
C HIS A 521 3.62 7.66 -38.61
N ARG A 522 4.76 7.84 -39.29
CA ARG A 522 5.70 8.91 -38.99
C ARG A 522 5.14 10.32 -39.18
#